data_AF-A0A7T1HX00-F1
#
_entry.id   AF-A0A7T1HX00-F1
#
_cell.length_a   1.000
_cell.length_b   1.000
_cell.length_c   1.000
_cell.angle_alpha   90.00
_cell.angle_beta   90.00
_cell.angle_gamma   90.00
#
_symmetry.space_group_name_H-M   'P 1'
#
loop_
_entity.id
_entity.type
_entity.pdbx_description
1 polymer ?
#
loop_
_entity_poly.entity_id
_entity_poly.type
_entity_poly.pdbx_seq_one_letter_code
_entity_poly.pdbx_strand_id
1 'polypeptide(L)'
;MPRPTALFRPFAPCSRSAGSLALSLITALLSLQAIPAGVRAQTAAGPAPAVSPQPTAAMAEQAARQAADRILTAVRNRDANAYFALLAPDSQRVSSPVMAARALQRLPQLQSWSISEVVPGLDSNSVSAQLQTSRGPRSVLLVIDGEGRLEGYHVNASDAKAEDVVRAFMQALSNGYFVTASSFLSERVREEIPAPVLQRKWLALQTLTGQFRRVRSISRAESNDQMKLVIVSTQFNRLTDNLFVILDGENQIIGVDFPDAPTPPRAATP
;
A
#
# COMPACT_ATOMS: atom_id res chain seq x y z
N MET A 1 46.73 -28.77 -31.48
CA MET A 1 45.32 -29.03 -31.87
C MET A 1 44.39 -28.32 -30.89
N PRO A 2 43.22 -27.82 -31.34
CA PRO A 2 42.93 -26.38 -31.26
C PRO A 2 41.72 -25.99 -30.40
N ARG A 3 41.64 -24.69 -30.13
CA ARG A 3 40.51 -23.92 -29.60
C ARG A 3 39.27 -23.99 -30.53
N PRO A 4 38.07 -23.77 -30.00
CA PRO A 4 37.01 -23.09 -30.72
C PRO A 4 36.84 -21.64 -30.24
N THR A 5 36.77 -20.77 -31.24
CA THR A 5 36.62 -19.31 -31.19
C THR A 5 35.18 -18.94 -31.58
N ALA A 6 34.62 -17.96 -30.87
CA ALA A 6 33.57 -17.01 -31.23
C ALA A 6 32.16 -17.50 -31.63
N LEU A 7 31.13 -16.86 -31.03
CA LEU A 7 30.38 -15.81 -31.72
C LEU A 7 29.48 -15.02 -30.75
N PHE A 8 29.83 -13.75 -30.62
CA PHE A 8 28.99 -12.66 -30.14
C PHE A 8 27.75 -12.50 -31.03
N ARG A 9 26.59 -12.19 -30.45
CA ARG A 9 25.71 -11.11 -30.97
C ARG A 9 24.61 -10.68 -29.98
N PRO A 10 24.41 -9.37 -29.79
CA PRO A 10 23.32 -8.81 -28.98
C PRO A 10 22.00 -8.72 -29.75
N PHE A 11 20.88 -8.92 -29.04
CA PHE A 11 19.54 -8.60 -29.53
C PHE A 11 19.25 -7.11 -29.33
N ALA A 12 18.98 -6.42 -30.44
CA ALA A 12 18.40 -5.08 -30.45
C ALA A 12 16.89 -5.15 -30.75
N PRO A 13 16.08 -4.20 -30.22
CA PRO A 13 14.63 -4.17 -30.42
C PRO A 13 14.23 -3.70 -31.82
N CYS A 14 13.16 -4.30 -32.32
CA CYS A 14 12.54 -3.98 -33.61
C CYS A 14 11.76 -2.66 -33.50
N SER A 15 12.27 -1.62 -34.18
CA SER A 15 11.56 -0.38 -34.47
C SER A 15 10.65 -0.57 -35.70
N ARG A 16 9.39 -0.16 -35.62
CA ARG A 16 8.55 0.10 -36.79
C ARG A 16 8.22 1.59 -36.87
N SER A 17 8.78 2.18 -37.92
CA SER A 17 8.53 3.50 -38.48
C SER A 17 7.34 3.49 -39.44
N ALA A 18 6.59 4.59 -39.50
CA ALA A 18 5.93 5.21 -40.68
C ALA A 18 4.85 6.19 -40.17
N GLY A 19 4.72 7.44 -40.59
CA GLY A 19 5.35 8.23 -41.66
C GLY A 19 5.34 9.72 -41.27
N SER A 20 6.32 10.51 -41.69
CA SER A 20 6.35 11.26 -42.97
C SER A 20 5.26 12.34 -43.00
N LEU A 21 5.57 13.63 -42.84
CA LEU A 21 6.25 14.56 -43.77
C LEU A 21 5.23 15.65 -44.11
N ALA A 22 5.50 16.90 -43.74
CA ALA A 22 5.28 18.07 -44.60
C ALA A 22 5.84 19.32 -43.90
N LEU A 23 7.08 19.64 -44.26
CA LEU A 23 7.69 20.94 -44.07
C LEU A 23 7.03 21.90 -45.09
N SER A 24 6.50 23.04 -44.64
CA SER A 24 6.15 24.13 -45.56
C SER A 24 6.66 25.43 -44.98
N LEU A 25 7.81 25.82 -45.52
CA LEU A 25 8.43 27.13 -45.41
C LEU A 25 7.65 28.06 -46.36
N ILE A 26 7.00 29.10 -45.83
CA ILE A 26 6.51 30.22 -46.65
C ILE A 26 7.02 31.51 -46.03
N THR A 27 8.10 32.00 -46.64
CA THR A 27 8.49 33.40 -46.69
C THR A 27 7.41 34.20 -47.42
N ALA A 28 6.88 35.26 -46.82
CA ALA A 28 6.09 36.25 -47.55
C ALA A 28 6.48 37.67 -47.13
N LEU A 29 6.74 38.45 -48.17
CA LEU A 29 7.28 39.79 -48.24
C LEU A 29 6.52 40.86 -47.44
N LEU A 30 7.27 41.86 -46.99
CA LEU A 30 6.77 43.22 -46.76
C LEU A 30 5.99 43.72 -47.98
N SER A 31 4.75 44.17 -47.77
CA SER A 31 4.11 45.16 -48.62
C SER A 31 3.35 46.16 -47.73
N LEU A 32 3.76 47.42 -47.87
CA LEU A 32 3.21 48.59 -47.24
C LEU A 32 1.94 48.99 -48.00
N GLN A 33 0.75 48.86 -47.41
CA GLN A 33 -0.47 49.51 -47.92
C GLN A 33 -1.34 50.03 -46.77
N ALA A 34 -1.63 51.33 -46.86
CA ALA A 34 -2.48 52.09 -45.95
C ALA A 34 -3.93 52.04 -46.44
N ILE A 35 -4.88 51.60 -45.60
CA ILE A 35 -6.33 51.88 -45.75
C ILE A 35 -7.01 51.82 -44.35
N PRO A 36 -8.24 52.32 -44.16
CA PRO A 36 -8.56 53.52 -43.38
C PRO A 36 -9.35 53.20 -42.10
N ALA A 37 -9.70 54.27 -41.37
CA ALA A 37 -10.50 54.22 -40.16
C ALA A 37 -11.86 53.53 -40.36
N GLY A 38 -12.22 52.69 -39.38
CA GLY A 38 -13.61 52.43 -39.01
C GLY A 38 -14.18 51.07 -39.41
N VAL A 39 -13.92 50.03 -38.61
CA VAL A 39 -14.93 49.02 -38.19
C VAL A 39 -14.49 48.48 -36.83
N ARG A 40 -15.29 48.73 -35.80
CA ARG A 40 -15.11 48.19 -34.45
C ARG A 40 -15.62 46.75 -34.45
N ALA A 41 -14.76 45.78 -34.75
CA ALA A 41 -15.08 44.37 -34.52
C ALA A 41 -15.01 44.10 -33.01
N GLN A 42 -16.17 43.97 -32.37
CA GLN A 42 -16.28 43.41 -31.04
C GLN A 42 -15.95 41.92 -31.14
N THR A 43 -14.72 41.56 -30.79
CA THR A 43 -14.39 40.18 -30.44
C THR A 43 -15.13 39.86 -29.15
N ALA A 44 -16.25 39.15 -29.27
CA ALA A 44 -16.91 38.50 -28.16
C ALA A 44 -15.92 37.48 -27.57
N ALA A 45 -15.26 37.87 -26.48
CA ALA A 45 -14.54 36.95 -25.62
C ALA A 45 -15.59 36.01 -25.00
N GLY A 46 -15.68 34.79 -25.53
CA GLY A 46 -16.41 33.72 -24.85
C GLY A 46 -15.83 33.50 -23.46
N PRO A 47 -16.65 33.19 -22.44
CA PRO A 47 -16.16 32.95 -21.10
C PRO A 47 -15.15 31.80 -21.14
N ALA A 48 -13.93 32.06 -20.70
CA ALA A 48 -12.95 31.02 -20.45
C ALA A 48 -13.56 30.00 -19.48
N PRO A 49 -13.36 28.68 -19.70
CA PRO A 49 -13.84 27.68 -18.76
C PRO A 49 -13.25 27.98 -17.39
N ALA A 50 -14.11 28.07 -16.38
CA ALA A 50 -13.71 28.25 -15.00
C ALA A 50 -12.81 27.07 -14.62
N VAL A 51 -11.50 27.33 -14.51
CA VAL A 51 -10.56 26.39 -13.90
C VAL A 51 -10.98 26.29 -12.45
N SER A 52 -11.55 25.14 -12.07
CA SER A 52 -11.83 24.84 -10.67
C SER A 52 -10.52 25.01 -9.88
N PRO A 53 -10.49 25.74 -8.76
CA PRO A 53 -9.27 25.90 -7.99
C PRO A 53 -8.84 24.51 -7.50
N GLN A 54 -7.76 23.97 -8.07
CA GLN A 54 -7.08 22.83 -7.46
C GLN A 54 -6.67 23.25 -6.04
N PRO A 55 -6.87 22.38 -5.03
CA PRO A 55 -6.34 22.64 -3.70
C PRO A 55 -4.88 23.01 -3.83
N THR A 56 -4.48 24.15 -3.27
CA THR A 56 -3.05 24.46 -3.19
C THR A 56 -2.37 23.37 -2.37
N ALA A 57 -1.12 23.03 -2.69
CA ALA A 57 -0.39 21.95 -2.01
C ALA A 57 -0.44 22.09 -0.47
N ALA A 58 -0.38 23.32 0.05
CA ALA A 58 -0.52 23.63 1.47
C ALA A 58 -1.88 23.24 2.06
N MET A 59 -2.97 23.41 1.30
CA MET A 59 -4.32 23.06 1.75
C MET A 59 -4.51 21.54 1.78
N ALA A 60 -3.97 20.84 0.78
CA ALA A 60 -3.94 19.37 0.74
C ALA A 60 -3.12 18.80 1.91
N GLU A 61 -1.96 19.41 2.19
CA GLU A 61 -1.12 19.04 3.32
C GLU A 61 -1.88 19.20 4.66
N GLN A 62 -2.51 20.35 4.88
CA GLN A 62 -3.27 20.61 6.09
C GLN A 62 -4.47 19.66 6.25
N ALA A 63 -5.17 19.34 5.15
CA ALA A 63 -6.25 18.36 5.16
C ALA A 63 -5.75 16.95 5.53
N ALA A 64 -4.61 16.53 5.00
CA ALA A 64 -3.99 15.25 5.32
C ALA A 64 -3.54 15.18 6.79
N ARG A 65 -3.01 16.28 7.36
CA ARG A 65 -2.69 16.38 8.80
C ARG A 65 -3.94 16.19 9.66
N GLN A 66 -5.01 16.91 9.34
CA GLN A 66 -6.29 16.80 10.05
C GLN A 66 -6.91 15.40 9.91
N ALA A 67 -6.76 14.74 8.76
CA ALA A 67 -7.18 13.35 8.58
C ALA A 67 -6.36 12.40 9.48
N ALA A 68 -5.04 12.53 9.48
CA ALA A 68 -4.16 11.75 10.34
C ALA A 68 -4.50 11.92 11.83
N ASP A 69 -4.74 13.15 12.29
CA ASP A 69 -5.15 13.43 13.67
C ASP A 69 -6.47 12.76 14.03
N ARG A 70 -7.46 12.76 13.13
CA ARG A 70 -8.74 12.07 13.34
C ARG A 70 -8.55 10.56 13.47
N ILE A 71 -7.74 9.96 12.59
CA ILE A 71 -7.42 8.53 12.61
C ILE A 71 -6.71 8.16 13.92
N LEU A 72 -5.65 8.90 14.29
CA LEU A 72 -4.87 8.63 15.50
C LEU A 72 -5.69 8.89 16.77
N THR A 73 -6.60 9.85 16.75
CA THR A 73 -7.57 10.07 17.83
C THR A 73 -8.51 8.88 18.01
N ALA A 74 -9.08 8.36 16.92
CA ALA A 74 -9.93 7.17 16.96
C ALA A 74 -9.16 5.94 17.51
N VAL A 75 -7.89 5.78 17.12
CA VAL A 75 -7.00 4.73 17.63
C VAL A 75 -6.73 4.90 19.13
N ARG A 76 -6.39 6.11 19.59
CA ARG A 76 -6.16 6.42 21.01
C ARG A 76 -7.39 6.15 21.86
N ASN A 77 -8.56 6.58 21.40
CA ASN A 77 -9.82 6.42 22.11
C ASN A 77 -10.38 4.99 22.02
N ARG A 78 -9.75 4.11 21.23
CA ARG A 78 -10.25 2.77 20.88
C ARG A 78 -11.69 2.80 20.34
N ASP A 79 -12.03 3.86 19.62
CA ASP A 79 -13.33 4.03 19.00
C ASP A 79 -13.38 3.26 17.68
N ALA A 80 -13.94 2.05 17.76
CA ALA A 80 -14.03 1.13 16.62
C ALA A 80 -14.93 1.66 15.49
N ASN A 81 -16.01 2.38 15.83
CA ASN A 81 -16.94 2.90 14.84
C ASN A 81 -16.33 4.08 14.10
N ALA A 82 -15.71 5.00 14.83
CA ALA A 82 -14.99 6.12 14.23
C ALA A 82 -13.80 5.62 13.39
N TYR A 83 -13.02 4.67 13.91
CA TYR A 83 -11.90 4.11 13.16
C TYR A 83 -12.37 3.42 11.86
N PHE A 84 -13.43 2.59 11.94
CA PHE A 84 -14.00 1.93 10.76
C PHE A 84 -14.51 2.93 9.72
N ALA A 85 -15.19 4.00 10.15
CA ALA A 85 -15.69 5.05 9.27
C ALA A 85 -14.57 5.83 8.55
N LEU A 86 -13.38 5.88 9.15
CA LEU A 86 -12.19 6.52 8.58
C LEU A 86 -11.38 5.60 7.66
N LEU A 87 -11.76 4.34 7.47
CA LEU A 87 -11.10 3.45 6.52
C LEU A 87 -11.53 3.75 5.09
N ALA A 88 -10.62 3.57 4.13
CA ALA A 88 -10.95 3.65 2.71
C ALA A 88 -11.96 2.57 2.29
N PRO A 89 -12.73 2.77 1.20
CA PRO A 89 -13.81 1.88 0.80
C PRO A 89 -13.38 0.41 0.61
N ASP A 90 -12.19 0.19 0.04
CA ASP A 90 -11.63 -1.15 -0.12
C ASP A 90 -11.45 -1.88 1.20
N SER A 91 -10.86 -1.21 2.19
CA SER A 91 -10.71 -1.74 3.55
C SER A 91 -12.05 -1.94 4.24
N GLN A 92 -13.04 -1.06 4.01
CA GLN A 92 -14.39 -1.23 4.58
C GLN A 92 -15.12 -2.45 4.02
N ARG A 93 -14.96 -2.77 2.73
CA ARG A 93 -15.61 -3.92 2.07
C ARG A 93 -15.24 -5.27 2.70
N VAL A 94 -14.03 -5.37 3.23
CA VAL A 94 -13.47 -6.59 3.83
C VAL A 94 -13.32 -6.49 5.35
N SER A 95 -13.78 -5.38 5.95
CA SER A 95 -13.72 -5.13 7.39
C SER A 95 -15.12 -4.97 8.00
N SER A 96 -15.19 -4.76 9.31
CA SER A 96 -16.41 -4.41 10.02
C SER A 96 -16.06 -3.68 11.32
N PRO A 97 -17.01 -2.97 11.95
CA PRO A 97 -16.77 -2.35 13.27
C PRO A 97 -16.29 -3.36 14.32
N VAL A 98 -16.77 -4.60 14.29
CA VAL A 98 -16.32 -5.66 15.21
C VAL A 98 -14.86 -6.05 14.95
N MET A 99 -14.44 -6.13 13.69
CA MET A 99 -13.03 -6.41 13.34
C MET A 99 -12.12 -5.23 13.66
N ALA A 100 -12.57 -4.00 13.41
CA ALA A 100 -11.90 -2.78 13.85
C ALA A 100 -11.71 -2.77 15.39
N ALA A 101 -12.74 -3.09 16.17
CA ALA A 101 -12.65 -3.18 17.63
C ALA A 101 -11.59 -4.20 18.07
N ARG A 102 -11.60 -5.40 17.48
CA ARG A 102 -10.60 -6.44 17.76
C ARG A 102 -9.19 -6.01 17.36
N ALA A 103 -9.05 -5.27 16.27
CA ALA A 103 -7.77 -4.74 15.82
C ALA A 103 -7.21 -3.75 16.85
N LEU A 104 -8.02 -2.75 17.23
CA LEU A 104 -7.65 -1.72 18.20
C LEU A 104 -7.31 -2.29 19.58
N GLN A 105 -8.00 -3.36 20.02
CA GLN A 105 -7.73 -4.02 21.29
C GLN A 105 -6.32 -4.62 21.38
N ARG A 106 -5.78 -5.10 20.24
CA ARG A 106 -4.46 -5.75 20.16
C ARG A 106 -3.31 -4.76 20.02
N LEU A 107 -3.59 -3.54 19.56
CA LEU A 107 -2.59 -2.49 19.44
C LEU A 107 -2.12 -2.04 20.84
N PRO A 108 -0.82 -1.69 20.98
CA PRO A 108 -0.34 -0.93 22.13
C PRO A 108 -1.22 0.29 22.37
N GLN A 109 -1.37 0.70 23.64
CA GLN A 109 -2.13 1.90 23.94
C GLN A 109 -1.36 3.12 23.42
N LEU A 110 -1.97 3.87 22.50
CA LEU A 110 -1.43 5.13 22.01
C LEU A 110 -1.64 6.22 23.08
N GLN A 111 -0.55 6.83 23.52
CA GLN A 111 -0.55 7.86 24.56
C GLN A 111 -0.57 9.25 23.94
N SER A 112 0.32 9.48 22.97
CA SER A 112 0.42 10.72 22.20
C SER A 112 1.05 10.44 20.84
N TRP A 113 1.01 11.42 19.95
CA TRP A 113 1.66 11.37 18.64
C TRP A 113 2.16 12.75 18.23
N SER A 114 3.10 12.78 17.30
CA SER A 114 3.50 13.98 16.57
C SER A 114 3.62 13.66 15.08
N ILE A 115 3.02 14.50 14.23
CA ILE A 115 3.14 14.36 12.78
C ILE A 115 4.43 15.06 12.35
N SER A 116 5.37 14.31 11.76
CA SER A 116 6.67 14.84 11.35
C SER A 116 6.66 15.38 9.94
N GLU A 117 6.04 14.68 9.00
CA GLU A 117 6.09 15.01 7.58
C GLU A 117 4.79 14.61 6.89
N VAL A 118 4.42 15.38 5.87
CA VAL A 118 3.30 15.08 5.00
C VAL A 118 3.76 15.30 3.57
N VAL A 119 3.64 14.26 2.77
CA VAL A 119 4.00 14.26 1.36
C VAL A 119 2.70 14.13 0.55
N PRO A 120 2.23 15.21 -0.10
CA PRO A 120 1.05 15.12 -0.94
C PRO A 120 1.36 14.31 -2.20
N GLY A 121 0.43 13.44 -2.60
CA GLY A 121 0.49 12.69 -3.84
C GLY A 121 -0.70 13.00 -4.74
N LEU A 122 -0.72 12.38 -5.93
CA LEU A 122 -1.78 12.58 -6.90
C LEU A 122 -3.13 12.03 -6.40
N ASP A 123 -3.11 10.81 -5.88
CA ASP A 123 -4.31 10.09 -5.40
C ASP A 123 -4.33 9.93 -3.87
N SER A 124 -3.15 9.79 -3.27
CA SER A 124 -2.97 9.54 -1.84
C SER A 124 -1.88 10.45 -1.24
N ASN A 125 -2.08 10.86 0.00
CA ASN A 125 -1.13 11.59 0.81
C ASN A 125 -0.43 10.63 1.78
N SER A 126 0.89 10.77 1.90
CA SER A 126 1.70 10.03 2.84
C SER A 126 1.97 10.89 4.08
N VAL A 127 1.63 10.38 5.28
CA VAL A 127 1.81 11.11 6.54
C VAL A 127 2.72 10.31 7.47
N SER A 128 3.90 10.85 7.76
CA SER A 128 4.83 10.29 8.74
C SER A 128 4.52 10.83 10.13
N ALA A 129 4.44 9.94 11.12
CA ALA A 129 4.20 10.32 12.50
C ALA A 129 5.05 9.49 13.47
N GLN A 130 5.40 10.11 14.60
CA GLN A 130 5.99 9.44 15.74
C GLN A 130 4.92 9.20 16.79
N LEU A 131 4.73 7.94 17.17
CA LEU A 131 3.75 7.50 18.13
C LEU A 131 4.44 7.21 19.46
N GLN A 132 3.89 7.71 20.56
CA GLN A 132 4.25 7.24 21.90
C GLN A 132 3.24 6.21 22.36
N THR A 133 3.69 4.98 22.54
CA THR A 133 2.81 3.87 22.92
C THR A 133 3.20 3.28 24.27
N SER A 134 2.32 2.48 24.86
CA SER A 134 2.63 1.71 26.07
C SER A 134 3.78 0.70 25.91
N ARG A 135 4.23 0.43 24.67
CA ARG A 135 5.41 -0.41 24.38
C ARG A 135 6.64 0.40 23.95
N GLY A 136 6.60 1.73 24.09
CA GLY A 136 7.66 2.63 23.66
C GLY A 136 7.32 3.38 22.36
N PRO A 137 8.26 4.21 21.88
CA PRO A 137 8.09 5.01 20.67
C PRO A 137 8.02 4.12 19.42
N ARG A 138 7.21 4.52 18.44
CA ARG A 138 7.07 3.84 17.14
C ARG A 138 6.89 4.86 16.01
N SER A 139 7.65 4.71 14.94
CA SER A 139 7.44 5.49 13.71
C SER A 139 6.40 4.80 12.83
N VAL A 140 5.44 5.57 12.33
CA VAL A 140 4.39 5.11 11.41
C VAL A 140 4.35 6.01 10.18
N LEU A 141 4.11 5.41 9.02
CA LEU A 141 3.73 6.07 7.78
C LEU A 141 2.28 5.71 7.49
N LEU A 142 1.40 6.71 7.40
CA LEU A 142 0.00 6.53 7.03
C LEU A 142 -0.18 6.86 5.55
N VAL A 143 -1.01 6.11 4.85
CA VAL A 143 -1.43 6.39 3.47
C VAL A 143 -2.91 6.77 3.53
N ILE A 144 -3.19 8.02 3.14
CA ILE A 144 -4.51 8.65 3.29
C ILE A 144 -4.99 9.10 1.91
N ASP A 145 -6.17 8.68 1.49
CA ASP A 145 -6.75 9.07 0.21
C ASP A 145 -7.08 10.59 0.15
N GLY A 146 -7.44 11.08 -1.04
CA GLY A 146 -7.85 12.48 -1.23
C GLY A 146 -9.08 12.93 -0.40
N GLU A 147 -9.84 12.00 0.16
CA GLU A 147 -11.01 12.27 1.01
C GLU A 147 -10.66 12.23 2.52
N GLY A 148 -9.41 11.94 2.87
CA GLY A 148 -8.96 11.88 4.25
C GLY A 148 -9.22 10.52 4.93
N ARG A 149 -9.39 9.45 4.17
CA ARG A 149 -9.58 8.08 4.69
C ARG A 149 -8.30 7.27 4.62
N LEU A 150 -8.11 6.36 5.58
CA LEU A 150 -6.96 5.49 5.71
C LEU A 150 -7.03 4.35 4.69
N GLU A 151 -6.15 4.38 3.70
CA GLU A 151 -5.93 3.26 2.77
C GLU A 151 -5.05 2.20 3.41
N GLY A 152 -4.04 2.62 4.16
CA GLY A 152 -3.13 1.73 4.87
C GLY A 152 -2.12 2.47 5.74
N TYR A 153 -1.27 1.70 6.40
CA TYR A 153 -0.19 2.23 7.21
C TYR A 153 0.99 1.27 7.25
N HIS A 154 2.19 1.79 7.50
CA HIS A 154 3.42 1.03 7.73
C HIS A 154 4.00 1.43 9.08
N VAL A 155 4.41 0.45 9.89
CA VAL A 155 5.10 0.69 11.16
C VAL A 155 6.55 0.22 11.00
N ASN A 156 7.51 1.08 11.33
CA ASN A 156 8.90 0.64 11.37
C ASN A 156 9.07 -0.38 12.51
N ALA A 157 9.49 -1.59 12.15
CA ALA A 157 9.59 -2.74 13.04
C ALA A 157 10.96 -3.43 12.96
N SER A 158 12.00 -2.73 12.52
CA SER A 158 13.36 -3.28 12.42
C SER A 158 13.94 -3.72 13.78
N ASP A 159 13.51 -3.06 14.86
CA ASP A 159 13.86 -3.35 16.25
C ASP A 159 12.91 -4.39 16.91
N ALA A 160 11.82 -4.77 16.26
CA ALA A 160 10.82 -5.67 16.83
C ALA A 160 11.26 -7.14 16.80
N LYS A 161 10.61 -7.97 17.62
CA LYS A 161 10.75 -9.43 17.48
C LYS A 161 10.07 -9.88 16.19
N ALA A 162 10.70 -10.79 15.44
CA ALA A 162 10.14 -11.32 14.19
C ALA A 162 8.71 -11.87 14.34
N GLU A 163 8.42 -12.54 15.46
CA GLU A 163 7.10 -13.06 15.79
C GLU A 163 6.05 -11.95 15.95
N ASP A 164 6.45 -10.78 16.44
CA ASP A 164 5.57 -9.62 16.58
C ASP A 164 5.30 -8.98 15.21
N VAL A 165 6.30 -8.94 14.33
CA VAL A 165 6.12 -8.50 12.94
C VAL A 165 5.16 -9.41 12.19
N VAL A 166 5.37 -10.72 12.27
CA VAL A 166 4.47 -11.71 11.64
C VAL A 166 3.07 -11.65 12.24
N ARG A 167 2.95 -11.43 13.55
CA ARG A 167 1.65 -11.23 14.19
C ARG A 167 0.94 -9.99 13.64
N ALA A 168 1.65 -8.89 13.48
CA ALA A 168 1.10 -7.65 12.92
C ALA A 168 0.68 -7.83 11.45
N PHE A 169 1.50 -8.52 10.64
CA PHE A 169 1.18 -8.91 9.27
C PHE A 169 -0.10 -9.75 9.19
N MET A 170 -0.19 -10.83 9.96
CA MET A 170 -1.38 -11.70 9.98
C MET A 170 -2.63 -10.97 10.48
N GLN A 171 -2.46 -10.03 11.41
CA GLN A 171 -3.55 -9.18 11.87
C GLN A 171 -4.02 -8.21 10.77
N ALA A 172 -3.11 -7.57 10.05
CA ALA A 172 -3.47 -6.71 8.93
C ALA A 172 -4.20 -7.51 7.84
N LEU A 173 -3.66 -8.69 7.49
CA LEU A 173 -4.23 -9.58 6.48
C LEU A 173 -5.65 -10.05 6.84
N SER A 174 -5.83 -10.52 8.08
CA SER A 174 -7.14 -11.01 8.54
C SER A 174 -8.20 -9.93 8.76
N ASN A 175 -7.80 -8.68 8.96
CA ASN A 175 -8.71 -7.54 9.04
C ASN A 175 -8.96 -6.87 7.67
N GLY A 176 -8.36 -7.40 6.60
CA GLY A 176 -8.52 -6.85 5.25
C GLY A 176 -7.70 -5.59 4.96
N TYR A 177 -6.74 -5.24 5.82
CA TYR A 177 -5.82 -4.12 5.60
C TYR A 177 -4.67 -4.57 4.69
N PHE A 178 -4.96 -4.82 3.41
CA PHE A 178 -3.99 -5.38 2.48
C PHE A 178 -2.84 -4.44 2.14
N VAL A 179 -3.08 -3.11 2.12
CA VAL A 179 -2.01 -2.11 1.99
C VAL A 179 -1.04 -2.21 3.17
N THR A 180 -1.55 -2.19 4.40
CA THR A 180 -0.77 -2.42 5.62
C THR A 180 -0.06 -3.77 5.59
N ALA A 181 -0.74 -4.86 5.23
CA ALA A 181 -0.14 -6.19 5.15
C ALA A 181 1.02 -6.23 4.15
N SER A 182 0.84 -5.61 2.96
CA SER A 182 1.87 -5.53 1.93
C SER A 182 3.06 -4.67 2.34
N SER A 183 2.89 -3.75 3.28
CA SER A 183 3.98 -2.91 3.80
C SER A 183 4.99 -3.66 4.67
N PHE A 184 4.65 -4.86 5.15
CA PHE A 184 5.59 -5.74 5.85
C PHE A 184 6.47 -6.52 4.88
N LEU A 185 6.10 -6.60 3.60
CA LEU A 185 6.86 -7.30 2.57
C LEU A 185 8.07 -6.47 2.15
N SER A 186 9.18 -7.13 1.83
CA SER A 186 10.31 -6.48 1.19
C SER A 186 9.92 -5.93 -0.19
N GLU A 187 10.67 -4.95 -0.70
CA GLU A 187 10.35 -4.32 -1.98
C GLU A 187 10.19 -5.35 -3.11
N ARG A 188 11.16 -6.25 -3.23
CA ARG A 188 11.13 -7.35 -4.22
C ARG A 188 9.85 -8.18 -4.12
N VAL A 189 9.46 -8.58 -2.91
CA VAL A 189 8.25 -9.39 -2.72
C VAL A 189 6.98 -8.58 -2.96
N ARG A 190 6.99 -7.28 -2.66
CA ARG A 190 5.86 -6.38 -2.91
C ARG A 190 5.64 -6.13 -4.40
N GLU A 191 6.71 -6.08 -5.20
CA GLU A 191 6.61 -6.00 -6.66
C GLU A 191 5.92 -7.25 -7.24
N GLU A 192 6.20 -8.43 -6.69
CA GLU A 192 5.60 -9.70 -7.11
C GLU A 192 4.17 -9.90 -6.56
N ILE A 193 3.95 -9.49 -5.30
CA ILE A 193 2.71 -9.68 -4.55
C ILE A 193 2.26 -8.35 -3.91
N PRO A 194 1.84 -7.36 -4.72
CA PRO A 194 1.28 -6.12 -4.19
C PRO A 194 -0.06 -6.37 -3.49
N ALA A 195 -0.58 -5.38 -2.77
CA ALA A 195 -1.81 -5.49 -1.97
C ALA A 195 -2.99 -6.18 -2.69
N PRO A 196 -3.32 -5.87 -3.96
CA PRO A 196 -4.40 -6.57 -4.67
C PRO A 196 -4.12 -8.05 -4.94
N VAL A 197 -2.86 -8.43 -5.16
CA VAL A 197 -2.46 -9.83 -5.36
C VAL A 197 -2.51 -10.58 -4.03
N LEU A 198 -2.03 -9.95 -2.96
CA LEU A 198 -2.10 -10.48 -1.59
C LEU A 198 -3.55 -10.75 -1.17
N GLN A 199 -4.46 -9.81 -1.46
CA GLN A 199 -5.88 -9.97 -1.24
C GLN A 199 -6.45 -11.19 -1.97
N ARG A 200 -6.17 -11.33 -3.28
CA ARG A 200 -6.67 -12.47 -4.06
C ARG A 200 -6.15 -13.80 -3.50
N LYS A 201 -4.87 -13.90 -3.16
CA LYS A 201 -4.28 -15.10 -2.55
C LYS A 201 -4.96 -15.44 -1.22
N TRP A 202 -5.20 -14.45 -0.36
CA TRP A 202 -5.89 -14.66 0.91
C TRP A 202 -7.35 -15.12 0.75
N LEU A 203 -8.09 -14.55 -0.21
CA LEU A 203 -9.46 -14.96 -0.49
C LEU A 203 -9.54 -16.36 -1.14
N ALA A 204 -8.60 -16.68 -2.02
CA ALA A 204 -8.48 -18.01 -2.60
C ALA A 204 -8.24 -19.07 -1.51
N LEU A 205 -7.32 -18.80 -0.56
CA LEU A 205 -7.08 -19.68 0.57
C LEU A 205 -8.36 -19.93 1.38
N GLN A 206 -9.11 -18.87 1.71
CA GLN A 206 -10.37 -19.01 2.45
C GLN A 206 -11.49 -19.74 1.69
N THR A 207 -11.42 -19.79 0.36
CA THR A 207 -12.35 -20.58 -0.46
C THR A 207 -12.12 -22.08 -0.26
N LEU A 208 -10.86 -22.47 -0.12
CA LEU A 208 -10.43 -23.85 0.13
C LEU A 208 -10.63 -24.23 1.60
N THR A 209 -10.10 -23.44 2.54
CA THR A 209 -10.04 -23.74 3.98
C THR A 209 -11.26 -23.29 4.78
N GLY A 210 -12.14 -22.49 4.18
CA GLY A 210 -13.21 -21.77 4.86
C GLY A 210 -12.74 -20.47 5.51
N GLN A 211 -13.66 -19.72 6.11
CA GLN A 211 -13.35 -18.41 6.71
C GLN A 211 -12.27 -18.50 7.78
N PHE A 212 -11.37 -17.53 7.81
CA PHE A 212 -10.35 -17.41 8.86
C PHE A 212 -10.99 -17.22 10.23
N ARG A 213 -10.50 -17.94 11.24
CA ARG A 213 -11.01 -17.85 12.61
C ARG A 213 -10.04 -17.16 13.54
N ARG A 214 -8.79 -17.62 13.59
CA ARG A 214 -7.75 -17.06 14.46
C ARG A 214 -6.38 -17.60 14.13
N VAL A 215 -5.36 -16.89 14.58
CA VAL A 215 -4.02 -17.44 14.77
C VAL A 215 -4.02 -18.27 16.07
N ARG A 216 -3.56 -19.52 16.02
CA ARG A 216 -3.41 -20.40 17.18
C ARG A 216 -2.07 -20.19 17.88
N SER A 217 -0.99 -20.14 17.11
CA SER A 217 0.36 -19.93 17.62
C SER A 217 1.24 -19.29 16.54
N ILE A 218 2.27 -18.59 16.99
CA ILE A 218 3.36 -18.06 16.17
C ILE A 218 4.63 -18.51 16.85
N SER A 219 5.47 -19.25 16.13
CA SER A 219 6.73 -19.77 16.65
C SER A 219 7.83 -19.61 15.62
N ARG A 220 8.97 -19.12 16.05
CA ARG A 220 10.18 -19.09 15.25
C ARG A 220 10.76 -20.50 15.18
N ALA A 221 10.91 -21.00 13.96
CA ALA A 221 11.47 -22.33 13.70
C ALA A 221 12.97 -22.28 13.47
N GLU A 222 13.46 -21.23 12.81
CA GLU A 222 14.88 -21.03 12.53
C GLU A 222 15.21 -19.54 12.51
N SER A 223 16.44 -19.19 12.87
CA SER A 223 16.93 -17.81 12.84
C SER A 223 18.44 -17.78 12.74
N ASN A 224 18.94 -16.99 11.80
CA ASN A 224 20.32 -16.53 11.73
C ASN A 224 20.32 -15.00 11.47
N ASP A 225 21.48 -14.41 11.28
CA ASP A 225 21.62 -12.95 11.10
C ASP A 225 20.99 -12.43 9.80
N GLN A 226 20.81 -13.32 8.81
CA GLN A 226 20.27 -12.97 7.49
C GLN A 226 18.80 -13.28 7.35
N MET A 227 18.32 -14.35 7.99
CA MET A 227 17.00 -14.91 7.76
C MET A 227 16.37 -15.46 9.04
N LYS A 228 15.05 -15.30 9.15
CA LYS A 228 14.23 -15.75 10.27
C LYS A 228 13.01 -16.47 9.70
N LEU A 229 12.87 -17.76 9.98
CA LEU A 229 11.70 -18.56 9.61
C LEU A 229 10.71 -18.57 10.77
N VAL A 230 9.50 -18.09 10.51
CA VAL A 230 8.39 -18.07 11.46
C VAL A 230 7.25 -18.93 10.92
N ILE A 231 6.80 -19.86 11.75
CA ILE A 231 5.65 -20.71 11.49
C ILE A 231 4.43 -20.13 12.20
N VAL A 232 3.35 -19.94 11.44
CA VAL A 232 2.08 -19.43 11.95
C VAL A 232 1.04 -20.54 11.86
N SER A 233 0.63 -21.10 12.99
CA SER A 233 -0.50 -22.02 13.02
C SER A 233 -1.80 -21.22 12.98
N THR A 234 -2.60 -21.42 11.94
CA THR A 234 -3.84 -20.71 11.67
C THR A 234 -5.02 -21.68 11.70
N GLN A 235 -6.14 -21.21 12.26
CA GLN A 235 -7.39 -21.95 12.27
C GLN A 235 -8.35 -21.29 11.29
N PHE A 236 -8.87 -22.09 10.36
CA PHE A 236 -9.99 -21.77 9.48
C PHE A 236 -11.22 -22.59 9.90
N ASN A 237 -12.35 -22.35 9.26
CA ASN A 237 -13.58 -23.09 9.56
C ASN A 237 -13.50 -24.59 9.26
N ARG A 238 -12.79 -24.99 8.21
CA ARG A 238 -12.75 -26.39 7.77
C ARG A 238 -11.51 -27.14 8.26
N LEU A 239 -10.41 -26.44 8.54
CA LEU A 239 -9.15 -27.06 8.96
C LEU A 239 -8.24 -26.09 9.73
N THR A 240 -7.15 -26.64 10.26
CA THR A 240 -6.02 -25.88 10.80
C THR A 240 -4.84 -26.10 9.86
N ASP A 241 -4.14 -25.02 9.50
CA ASP A 241 -2.96 -25.09 8.64
C ASP A 241 -1.84 -24.19 9.14
N ASN A 242 -0.62 -24.46 8.68
CA ASN A 242 0.55 -23.67 9.00
C ASN A 242 0.93 -22.79 7.80
N LEU A 243 1.14 -21.50 8.05
CA LEU A 243 1.76 -20.59 7.09
C LEU A 243 3.23 -20.42 7.45
N PHE A 244 4.09 -20.45 6.45
CA PHE A 244 5.51 -20.20 6.60
C PHE A 244 5.81 -18.76 6.16
N VAL A 245 6.44 -17.99 7.05
CA VAL A 245 6.81 -16.61 6.80
C VAL A 245 8.31 -16.48 7.03
N ILE A 246 9.01 -15.98 6.01
CA ILE A 246 10.46 -15.76 6.05
C ILE A 246 10.70 -14.26 6.12
N LEU A 247 11.48 -13.84 7.11
CA LEU A 247 11.92 -12.46 7.28
C LEU A 247 13.43 -12.36 7.08
N ASP A 248 13.90 -11.20 6.63
CA ASP A 248 15.32 -10.88 6.57
C ASP A 248 15.88 -10.36 7.91
N GLY A 249 17.16 -9.94 7.89
CA GLY A 249 17.85 -9.32 9.02
C GLY A 249 17.13 -8.07 9.57
N GLU A 250 16.46 -7.31 8.72
CA GLU A 250 15.73 -6.06 9.05
C GLU A 250 14.25 -6.29 9.42
N ASN A 251 13.83 -7.56 9.51
CA ASN A 251 12.44 -7.97 9.71
C ASN A 251 11.48 -7.61 8.56
N GLN A 252 11.96 -7.43 7.33
CA GLN A 252 11.09 -7.38 6.17
C GLN A 252 10.73 -8.80 5.75
N ILE A 253 9.48 -9.04 5.38
CA ILE A 253 9.00 -10.33 4.92
C ILE A 253 9.48 -10.55 3.48
N ILE A 254 10.40 -11.50 3.30
CA ILE A 254 10.98 -11.89 2.02
C ILE A 254 10.34 -13.15 1.42
N GLY A 255 9.38 -13.76 2.13
CA GLY A 255 8.59 -14.87 1.62
C GLY A 255 7.37 -15.19 2.49
N VAL A 256 6.24 -15.46 1.87
CA VAL A 256 5.03 -15.99 2.52
C VAL A 256 4.50 -17.15 1.68
N ASP A 257 4.43 -18.32 2.29
CA ASP A 257 3.83 -19.49 1.65
C ASP A 257 2.35 -19.60 2.02
N PHE A 258 1.49 -19.45 1.01
CA PHE A 258 0.06 -19.70 1.10
C PHE A 258 -0.22 -21.07 0.47
N PRO A 259 -0.64 -22.09 1.24
CA PRO A 259 -0.79 -23.43 0.71
C PRO A 259 -1.91 -23.47 -0.34
N ASP A 260 -1.55 -23.88 -1.56
CA ASP A 260 -2.49 -24.12 -2.66
C ASP A 260 -3.30 -25.42 -2.48
N ALA A 261 -2.81 -26.33 -1.63
CA ALA A 261 -3.47 -27.56 -1.20
C ALA A 261 -3.32 -27.72 0.33
N PRO A 262 -4.27 -27.21 1.14
CA PRO A 262 -4.15 -27.24 2.58
C PRO A 262 -4.18 -28.68 3.13
N THR A 263 -3.31 -28.98 4.08
CA THR A 263 -3.18 -30.35 4.60
C THR A 263 -4.36 -30.67 5.51
N PRO A 264 -5.16 -31.73 5.26
CA PRO A 264 -6.25 -32.09 6.16
C PRO A 264 -5.70 -32.47 7.55
N PRO A 265 -6.48 -32.25 8.65
CA PRO A 265 -6.04 -32.58 9.98
C PRO A 265 -5.63 -34.05 10.08
N ARG A 266 -4.44 -34.33 10.62
CA ARG A 266 -4.03 -35.70 10.95
C ARG A 266 -5.01 -36.23 11.99
N ALA A 267 -5.73 -37.30 11.67
CA ALA A 267 -6.62 -37.96 12.63
C ALA A 267 -5.81 -38.31 13.88
N ALA A 268 -6.33 -37.96 15.05
CA ALA A 268 -5.77 -38.42 16.32
C ALA A 268 -5.86 -39.96 16.31
N THR A 269 -4.72 -40.64 16.31
CA THR A 269 -4.67 -42.07 16.57
C THR A 269 -5.25 -42.32 17.96
N PRO A 270 -6.19 -43.26 18.11
CA PRO A 270 -6.80 -43.62 19.39
C PRO A 270 -5.78 -44.19 20.37
#